data_AF-A0A1V6J1A0-F1
#
_entry.id   AF-A0A1V6J1A0-F1
#
_cell.length_a   1.000
_cell.length_b   1.000
_cell.length_c   1.000
_cell.angle_alpha   90.00
_cell.angle_beta   90.00
_cell.angle_gamma   90.00
#
_symmetry.space_group_name_H-M   'P 1'
#
loop_
_entity.id
_entity.type
_entity.pdbx_description
1 polymer ?
#
loop_
_entity_poly.entity_id
_entity_poly.type
_entity_poly.pdbx_seq_one_letter_code
_entity_poly.pdbx_strand_id
1 'polypeptide(L)'
;MTIKRMTFIVAVLALFPGCSNQKKQERPAITFELSQLEEMATQYVGKEIVLKGTIDHVCKHGGARMFLVGNTPGERIRIDAGENMKFDPAWEGNTAYITGILEELKIDSTYLDKWEQEVRAKKGREAASKIHTGEQGHEEAENNIENELQQIADYRTAIYDSGKDYLSFYSVKCLKYQIVEEYDSNKKKDSVN
;
A
#
# COMPACT_ATOMS: atom_id res chain seq x y z
N MET A 1 -38.33 -35.84 -71.48
CA MET A 1 -39.32 -35.31 -70.51
C MET A 1 -38.64 -34.28 -69.65
N THR A 2 -39.12 -33.05 -69.76
CA THR A 2 -38.91 -31.91 -68.87
C THR A 2 -39.39 -32.20 -67.46
N ILE A 3 -38.69 -31.66 -66.44
CA ILE A 3 -39.19 -31.05 -65.18
C ILE A 3 -37.92 -30.65 -64.38
N LYS A 4 -37.50 -29.38 -64.37
CA LYS A 4 -37.96 -28.18 -63.63
C LYS A 4 -37.17 -27.98 -62.32
N ARG A 5 -36.55 -26.81 -62.23
CA ARG A 5 -35.66 -26.29 -61.19
C ARG A 5 -36.34 -26.20 -59.82
N MET A 6 -35.59 -26.42 -58.73
CA MET A 6 -35.83 -25.68 -57.48
C MET A 6 -34.58 -25.67 -56.57
N THR A 7 -33.97 -24.51 -56.48
CA THR A 7 -32.96 -24.15 -55.49
C THR A 7 -33.64 -24.00 -54.12
N PHE A 8 -33.07 -24.56 -53.06
CA PHE A 8 -33.35 -24.14 -51.69
C PHE A 8 -32.02 -23.87 -50.98
N ILE A 9 -31.78 -22.58 -50.73
CA ILE A 9 -30.65 -22.07 -49.96
C ILE A 9 -30.98 -22.27 -48.49
N VAL A 10 -30.20 -23.09 -47.77
CA VAL A 10 -30.23 -23.16 -46.31
C VAL A 10 -29.02 -22.38 -45.80
N ALA A 11 -29.23 -21.13 -45.43
CA ALA A 11 -28.27 -20.33 -44.69
C ALA A 11 -28.29 -20.78 -43.22
N VAL A 12 -27.32 -21.60 -42.83
CA VAL A 12 -27.11 -21.97 -41.42
C VAL A 12 -26.49 -20.78 -40.71
N LEU A 13 -27.30 -20.06 -39.93
CA LEU A 13 -26.85 -19.06 -38.97
C LEU A 13 -26.06 -19.76 -37.86
N ALA A 14 -24.73 -19.67 -37.92
CA ALA A 14 -23.84 -20.10 -36.85
C ALA A 14 -24.01 -19.16 -35.64
N LEU A 15 -24.77 -19.62 -34.64
CA LEU A 15 -24.80 -19.01 -33.32
C LEU A 15 -23.50 -19.39 -32.59
N PHE A 16 -22.50 -18.50 -32.65
CA PHE A 16 -21.36 -18.57 -31.76
C PHE A 16 -21.83 -18.21 -30.34
N PRO A 17 -21.68 -19.09 -29.33
CA PRO A 17 -21.84 -18.67 -27.95
C PRO A 17 -20.71 -17.68 -27.64
N GLY A 18 -21.06 -16.40 -27.56
CA GLY A 18 -20.16 -15.37 -27.05
C GLY A 18 -19.84 -15.67 -25.60
N CYS A 19 -18.75 -16.40 -25.35
CA CYS A 19 -18.06 -16.34 -24.08
C CYS A 19 -17.63 -14.88 -23.89
N SER A 20 -18.30 -14.18 -22.97
CA SER A 20 -17.82 -12.91 -22.46
C SER A 20 -16.41 -13.17 -21.91
N ASN A 21 -15.42 -12.61 -22.60
CA ASN A 21 -14.02 -12.71 -22.22
C ASN A 21 -13.81 -11.73 -21.05
N GLN A 22 -14.41 -12.03 -19.89
CA GLN A 22 -14.00 -11.42 -18.64
C GLN A 22 -12.59 -11.95 -18.38
N LYS A 23 -11.57 -11.13 -18.69
CA LYS A 23 -10.21 -11.36 -18.21
C LYS A 23 -10.29 -11.46 -16.69
N LYS A 24 -10.35 -12.67 -16.18
CA LYS A 24 -10.20 -12.95 -14.75
C LYS A 24 -8.75 -12.64 -14.44
N GLN A 25 -8.50 -11.43 -13.97
CA GLN A 25 -7.16 -10.98 -13.62
C GLN A 25 -6.64 -11.89 -12.51
N GLU A 26 -5.64 -12.70 -12.83
CA GLU A 26 -5.06 -13.67 -11.89
C GLU A 26 -4.45 -12.89 -10.72
N ARG A 27 -4.79 -13.28 -9.50
CA ARG A 27 -4.34 -12.59 -8.29
C ARG A 27 -2.97 -13.14 -7.89
N PRO A 28 -1.98 -12.28 -7.60
CA PRO A 28 -0.68 -12.73 -7.12
C PRO A 28 -0.82 -13.59 -5.85
N ALA A 29 -0.02 -14.65 -5.74
CA ALA A 29 0.11 -15.40 -4.51
C ALA A 29 0.84 -14.54 -3.46
N ILE A 30 0.20 -14.32 -2.32
CA ILE A 30 0.79 -13.55 -1.21
C ILE A 30 1.85 -14.37 -0.48
N THR A 31 2.88 -13.71 0.05
CA THR A 31 3.94 -14.35 0.82
C THR A 31 3.47 -14.69 2.24
N PHE A 32 2.77 -13.76 2.89
CA PHE A 32 2.09 -13.92 4.18
C PHE A 32 1.02 -12.83 4.32
N GLU A 33 0.07 -13.01 5.24
CA GLU A 33 -0.95 -11.98 5.53
C GLU A 33 -0.36 -10.88 6.42
N LEU A 34 -0.87 -9.64 6.32
CA LEU A 34 -0.37 -8.51 7.13
C LEU A 34 -0.38 -8.77 8.63
N SER A 35 -1.35 -9.57 9.12
CA SER A 35 -1.42 -10.04 10.50
C SER A 35 -0.18 -10.79 10.99
N GLN A 36 0.58 -11.38 10.07
CA GLN A 36 1.78 -12.18 10.36
C GLN A 36 3.07 -11.37 10.22
N LEU A 37 2.98 -10.06 9.93
CA LEU A 37 4.15 -9.24 9.64
C LEU A 37 5.18 -9.28 10.78
N GLU A 38 4.74 -9.16 12.04
CA GLU A 38 5.67 -9.16 13.19
C GLU A 38 6.47 -10.47 13.31
N GLU A 39 5.81 -11.61 13.05
CA GLU A 39 6.43 -12.93 13.13
C GLU A 39 7.34 -13.21 11.93
N MET A 40 6.91 -12.78 10.74
CA MET A 40 7.53 -13.15 9.47
C MET A 40 8.61 -12.17 9.02
N ALA A 41 8.52 -10.88 9.39
CA ALA A 41 9.32 -9.83 8.78
C ALA A 41 10.83 -10.12 8.83
N THR A 42 11.36 -10.56 9.97
CA THR A 42 12.79 -10.86 10.14
C THR A 42 13.33 -11.91 9.15
N GLN A 43 12.49 -12.82 8.67
CA GLN A 43 12.85 -13.83 7.68
C GLN A 43 12.91 -13.28 6.25
N TYR A 44 12.25 -12.16 5.99
CA TYR A 44 12.05 -11.57 4.68
C TYR A 44 12.69 -10.19 4.49
N VAL A 45 13.31 -9.60 5.51
CA VAL A 45 14.08 -8.35 5.34
C VAL A 45 15.09 -8.49 4.20
N GLY A 46 15.07 -7.53 3.27
CA GLY A 46 15.90 -7.50 2.07
C GLY A 46 15.43 -8.42 0.94
N LYS A 47 14.31 -9.14 1.09
CA LYS A 47 13.76 -10.04 0.08
C LYS A 47 12.53 -9.44 -0.59
N GLU A 48 12.28 -9.89 -1.83
CA GLU A 48 11.02 -9.65 -2.52
C GLU A 48 9.89 -10.43 -1.85
N ILE A 49 8.81 -9.73 -1.51
CA ILE A 49 7.58 -10.29 -0.95
C ILE A 49 6.37 -9.78 -1.73
N VAL A 50 5.26 -10.49 -1.59
CA VAL A 50 3.94 -10.08 -2.07
C VAL A 50 3.01 -9.92 -0.88
N LEU A 51 2.50 -8.70 -0.67
CA LEU A 51 1.51 -8.40 0.36
C LEU A 51 0.17 -8.05 -0.28
N LYS A 52 -0.90 -8.31 0.46
CA LYS A 52 -2.27 -7.90 0.14
C LYS A 52 -2.82 -7.09 1.31
N GLY A 53 -3.47 -5.98 1.01
CA GLY A 53 -4.17 -5.16 2.00
C GLY A 53 -5.09 -4.15 1.35
N THR A 54 -5.90 -3.48 2.16
CA THR A 54 -6.73 -2.36 1.73
C THR A 54 -5.91 -1.08 1.77
N ILE A 55 -6.02 -0.24 0.75
CA ILE A 55 -5.36 1.06 0.72
C ILE A 55 -6.08 2.00 1.68
N ASP A 56 -5.40 2.42 2.73
CA ASP A 56 -5.96 3.31 3.75
C ASP A 56 -5.69 4.78 3.43
N HIS A 57 -4.45 5.11 3.06
CA HIS A 57 -4.02 6.48 2.77
C HIS A 57 -2.94 6.51 1.71
N VAL A 58 -3.00 7.48 0.83
CA VAL A 58 -1.92 7.82 -0.09
C VAL A 58 -1.46 9.25 0.21
N CYS A 59 -0.17 9.45 0.48
CA CYS A 59 0.36 10.78 0.78
C CYS A 59 0.08 11.75 -0.38
N LYS A 60 -0.60 12.86 -0.06
CA LYS A 60 -1.00 13.92 -1.01
C LYS A 60 0.19 14.61 -1.67
N HIS A 61 1.34 14.58 -1.00
CA HIS A 61 2.62 15.12 -1.46
C HIS A 61 3.27 14.21 -2.53
N GLY A 62 2.58 14.02 -3.65
CA GLY A 62 3.14 13.41 -4.85
C GLY A 62 3.06 11.89 -4.94
N GLY A 63 2.27 11.23 -4.07
CA GLY A 63 2.03 9.78 -4.17
C GLY A 63 3.27 8.93 -3.91
N ALA A 64 4.26 9.46 -3.17
CA ALA A 64 5.50 8.75 -2.88
C ALA A 64 5.32 7.63 -1.85
N ARG A 65 4.24 7.67 -1.07
CA ARG A 65 3.93 6.71 -0.01
C ARG A 65 2.46 6.35 -0.01
N MET A 66 2.19 5.10 0.31
CA MET A 66 0.85 4.54 0.47
C MET A 66 0.86 3.66 1.72
N PHE A 67 -0.26 3.60 2.44
CA PHE A 67 -0.40 2.77 3.61
C PHE A 67 -1.43 1.69 3.33
N LEU A 68 -1.03 0.44 3.54
CA LEU A 68 -1.96 -0.69 3.51
C LEU A 68 -2.38 -1.02 4.93
N VAL A 69 -3.65 -1.38 5.08
CA VAL A 69 -4.19 -1.97 6.29
C VAL A 69 -4.66 -3.40 6.03
N GLY A 70 -4.55 -4.23 7.06
CA GLY A 70 -5.13 -5.57 7.09
C GLY A 70 -6.59 -5.57 7.54
N ASN A 71 -7.04 -6.69 8.08
CA ASN A 71 -8.43 -6.87 8.52
C ASN A 71 -8.62 -6.54 10.01
N THR A 72 -7.54 -6.54 10.79
CA THR A 72 -7.56 -6.27 12.23
C THR A 72 -7.00 -4.88 12.51
N PRO A 73 -7.54 -4.15 13.51
CA PRO A 73 -6.94 -2.90 13.95
C PRO A 73 -5.47 -3.08 14.34
N GLY A 74 -4.61 -2.20 13.83
CA GLY A 74 -3.15 -2.24 14.08
C GLY A 74 -2.34 -2.89 12.95
N GLU A 75 -2.96 -3.70 12.09
CA GLU A 75 -2.31 -4.24 10.89
C GLU A 75 -2.13 -3.11 9.86
N ARG A 76 -1.00 -2.40 9.90
CA ARG A 76 -0.67 -1.31 8.97
C ARG A 76 0.77 -1.45 8.49
N ILE A 77 1.01 -1.22 7.20
CA ILE A 77 2.37 -1.15 6.65
C ILE A 77 2.51 0.00 5.66
N ARG A 78 3.67 0.66 5.71
CA ARG A 78 4.05 1.69 4.75
C ARG A 78 4.62 1.05 3.48
N ILE A 79 4.12 1.50 2.34
CA ILE A 79 4.63 1.18 1.01
C ILE A 79 5.28 2.45 0.45
N ASP A 80 6.57 2.40 0.17
CA ASP A 80 7.31 3.47 -0.49
C ASP A 80 7.33 3.21 -2.00
N ALA A 81 7.05 4.24 -2.80
CA ALA A 81 7.04 4.13 -4.25
C ALA A 81 8.45 3.82 -4.79
N GLY A 82 8.53 2.93 -5.79
CA GLY A 82 9.76 2.66 -6.51
C GLY A 82 10.21 3.83 -7.39
N GLU A 83 11.35 3.68 -8.07
CA GLU A 83 11.83 4.68 -9.02
C GLU A 83 10.80 4.90 -10.14
N ASN A 84 10.50 6.17 -10.44
CA ASN A 84 9.53 6.59 -11.44
C ASN A 84 8.09 6.08 -11.21
N MET A 85 7.75 5.69 -9.97
CA MET A 85 6.41 5.29 -9.57
C MET A 85 5.74 6.38 -8.72
N LYS A 86 4.41 6.51 -8.83
CA LYS A 86 3.58 7.29 -7.93
C LYS A 86 2.28 6.54 -7.67
N PHE A 87 1.80 6.61 -6.44
CA PHE A 87 0.49 6.10 -6.05
C PHE A 87 -0.60 7.16 -6.27
N ASP A 88 -1.80 6.71 -6.59
CA ASP A 88 -2.97 7.57 -6.84
C ASP A 88 -3.89 7.56 -5.61
N PRO A 89 -4.18 8.71 -4.98
CA PRO A 89 -5.15 8.81 -3.89
C PRO A 89 -6.54 8.29 -4.24
N ALA A 90 -6.93 8.25 -5.53
CA ALA A 90 -8.19 7.64 -5.95
C ALA A 90 -8.27 6.13 -5.68
N TRP A 91 -7.14 5.49 -5.34
CA TRP A 91 -7.11 4.07 -4.98
C TRP A 91 -7.48 3.78 -3.53
N GLU A 92 -7.59 4.78 -2.66
CA GLU A 92 -8.03 4.61 -1.28
C GLU A 92 -9.35 3.84 -1.20
N GLY A 93 -9.42 2.90 -0.26
CA GLY A 93 -10.52 1.95 -0.10
C GLY A 93 -10.45 0.70 -0.98
N ASN A 94 -9.61 0.66 -2.02
CA ASN A 94 -9.46 -0.55 -2.84
C ASN A 94 -8.46 -1.54 -2.24
N THR A 95 -8.58 -2.80 -2.65
CA THR A 95 -7.58 -3.83 -2.33
C THR A 95 -6.37 -3.71 -3.26
N ALA A 96 -5.17 -3.74 -2.70
CA ALA A 96 -3.91 -3.76 -3.44
C ALA A 96 -3.12 -5.05 -3.18
N TYR A 97 -2.50 -5.56 -4.24
CA TYR A 97 -1.43 -6.55 -4.16
C TYR A 97 -0.11 -5.84 -4.48
N ILE A 98 0.82 -5.82 -3.54
CA ILE A 98 2.12 -5.15 -3.66
C ILE A 98 3.20 -6.19 -3.72
N THR A 99 3.98 -6.18 -4.80
CA THR A 99 5.27 -6.86 -4.82
C THR A 99 6.37 -5.85 -4.60
N GLY A 100 7.22 -6.09 -3.61
CA GLY A 100 8.30 -5.17 -3.27
C GLY A 100 9.33 -5.78 -2.33
N ILE A 101 10.37 -5.02 -2.04
CA ILE A 101 11.42 -5.43 -1.11
C ILE A 101 11.01 -5.02 0.31
N LEU A 102 10.98 -5.98 1.25
CA LEU A 102 10.74 -5.67 2.65
C LEU A 102 11.99 -5.01 3.26
N GLU A 103 11.82 -3.84 3.85
CA GLU A 103 12.87 -3.06 4.51
C GLU A 103 12.60 -2.99 6.02
N GLU A 104 13.67 -2.91 6.79
CA GLU A 104 13.63 -2.71 8.23
C GLU A 104 14.43 -1.45 8.57
N LEU A 105 13.79 -0.50 9.26
CA LEU A 105 14.45 0.59 9.94
C LEU A 105 14.55 0.27 11.42
N LYS A 106 15.78 0.09 11.90
CA LYS A 106 16.07 -0.05 13.33
C LYS A 106 16.35 1.30 13.95
N ILE A 107 15.71 1.54 15.09
CA ILE A 107 15.81 2.81 15.82
C ILE A 107 16.31 2.50 17.22
N ASP A 108 17.57 2.80 17.42
CA ASP A 108 18.25 2.71 18.70
C ASP A 108 18.39 4.11 19.33
N SER A 109 18.98 4.16 20.52
CA SER A 109 19.27 5.40 21.22
C SER A 109 20.14 6.36 20.40
N THR A 110 21.10 5.85 19.62
CA THR A 110 22.02 6.66 18.81
C THR A 110 21.28 7.33 17.65
N TYR A 111 20.35 6.61 17.02
CA TYR A 111 19.48 7.15 15.98
C TYR A 111 18.63 8.30 16.54
N LEU A 112 18.02 8.11 17.71
CA LEU A 112 17.20 9.13 18.37
C LEU A 112 18.02 10.36 18.78
N ASP A 113 19.23 10.19 19.30
CA ASP A 113 20.14 11.29 19.63
C ASP A 113 20.47 12.13 18.38
N LYS A 114 20.73 11.46 17.25
CA LYS A 114 20.99 12.15 15.98
C LYS A 114 19.76 12.89 15.49
N TRP A 115 18.58 12.27 15.52
CA TRP A 115 17.33 12.92 15.12
C TRP A 115 17.06 14.16 15.98
N GLU A 116 17.22 14.06 17.29
CA GLU A 116 17.06 15.17 18.22
C GLU A 116 18.01 16.35 17.90
N GLN A 117 19.27 16.06 17.57
CA GLN A 117 20.22 17.09 17.14
C GLN A 117 19.79 17.76 15.83
N GLU A 118 19.29 16.99 14.85
CA GLU A 118 18.79 17.53 13.59
C GLU A 118 17.59 18.45 13.79
N VAL A 119 16.63 18.05 14.64
CA VAL A 119 15.44 18.85 14.98
C VAL A 119 15.87 20.17 15.64
N ARG A 120 16.76 20.12 16.61
CA ARG A 120 17.26 21.33 17.30
C ARG A 120 18.08 22.25 16.38
N ALA A 121 18.78 21.69 15.40
CA ALA A 121 19.57 22.44 14.44
C ALA A 121 18.74 23.05 13.29
N LYS A 122 17.64 22.40 12.89
CA LYS A 122 16.79 22.83 11.78
C LYS A 122 15.58 23.62 12.30
N LYS A 123 15.65 24.96 12.23
CA LYS A 123 14.54 25.86 12.54
C LYS A 123 13.41 25.77 11.49
N GLY A 124 12.60 24.71 11.54
CA GLY A 124 11.40 24.55 10.70
C GLY A 124 11.62 23.85 9.35
N ARG A 125 12.69 23.06 9.20
CA ARG A 125 12.86 22.11 8.08
C ARG A 125 12.88 20.70 8.63
N GLU A 126 12.28 19.78 7.89
CA GLU A 126 12.17 18.39 8.26
C GLU A 126 13.54 17.74 8.57
N ALA A 127 13.61 17.01 9.68
CA ALA A 127 14.77 16.20 10.02
C ALA A 127 14.91 15.04 9.04
N ALA A 128 16.15 14.72 8.63
CA ALA A 128 16.39 13.63 7.69
C ALA A 128 16.09 12.27 8.34
N SER A 129 16.27 12.18 9.66
CA SER A 129 15.94 11.01 10.46
C SER A 129 14.46 10.86 10.80
N LYS A 130 13.57 11.77 10.37
CA LYS A 130 12.15 11.70 10.71
C LYS A 130 11.50 10.44 10.14
N ILE A 131 10.66 9.81 10.97
CA ILE A 131 9.91 8.62 10.59
C ILE A 131 8.52 9.05 10.14
N HIS A 132 8.10 8.56 8.98
CA HIS A 132 6.73 8.72 8.52
C HIS A 132 5.94 7.43 8.78
N THR A 133 5.04 7.49 9.76
CA THR A 133 4.11 6.39 10.11
C THR A 133 2.75 6.51 9.40
N GLY A 134 2.49 7.65 8.73
CA GLY A 134 1.24 7.89 8.01
C GLY A 134 0.01 8.03 8.90
N GLU A 135 0.21 8.45 10.15
CA GLU A 135 -0.87 8.70 11.10
C GLU A 135 -1.68 9.95 10.70
N GLN A 136 -3.00 9.92 10.89
CA GLN A 136 -3.87 11.02 10.51
C GLN A 136 -3.52 12.29 11.30
N GLY A 137 -3.32 13.41 10.60
CA GLY A 137 -2.93 14.69 11.20
C GLY A 137 -1.42 14.92 11.33
N HIS A 138 -0.57 13.90 11.12
CA HIS A 138 0.89 14.08 11.16
C HIS A 138 1.44 14.93 10.00
N GLU A 139 0.73 14.96 8.85
CA GLU A 139 1.09 15.79 7.69
C GLU A 139 0.77 17.29 7.94
N GLU A 140 -0.21 17.61 8.79
CA GLU A 140 -0.65 19.00 9.03
C GLU A 140 0.20 19.74 10.08
N ALA A 141 0.93 18.99 10.91
CA ALA A 141 1.85 19.51 11.91
C ALA A 141 3.33 19.35 11.53
N GLU A 142 3.60 19.14 10.24
CA GLU A 142 4.96 19.00 9.72
C GLU A 142 5.84 20.20 10.08
N ASN A 143 7.04 19.93 10.59
CA ASN A 143 8.05 20.90 11.03
C ASN A 143 7.77 21.60 12.38
N ASN A 144 6.84 21.10 13.19
CA ASN A 144 6.75 21.52 14.59
C ASN A 144 7.82 20.79 15.43
N ILE A 145 8.80 21.57 15.89
CA ILE A 145 9.90 21.09 16.75
C ILE A 145 9.37 20.38 18.01
N GLU A 146 8.31 20.88 18.64
CA GLU A 146 7.77 20.29 19.87
C GLU A 146 7.18 18.90 19.62
N ASN A 147 6.46 18.73 18.51
CA ASN A 147 5.89 17.44 18.14
C ASN A 147 6.98 16.42 17.79
N GLU A 148 8.02 16.83 17.05
CA GLU A 148 9.14 15.93 16.74
C GLU A 148 9.93 15.53 18.00
N LEU A 149 10.17 16.46 18.93
CA LEU A 149 10.82 16.15 20.20
C LEU A 149 9.97 15.24 21.09
N GLN A 150 8.65 15.43 21.11
CA GLN A 150 7.74 14.54 21.82
C GLN A 150 7.79 13.13 21.23
N GLN A 151 7.73 13.01 19.91
CA GLN A 151 7.81 11.73 19.21
C GLN A 151 9.13 11.00 19.51
N ILE A 152 10.26 11.72 19.57
CA ILE A 152 11.55 11.17 19.99
C ILE A 152 11.48 10.64 21.43
N ALA A 153 10.88 11.39 22.35
CA ALA A 153 10.72 10.97 23.75
C ALA A 153 9.84 9.72 23.88
N ASP A 154 8.77 9.64 23.10
CA ASP A 154 7.88 8.48 23.07
C ASP A 154 8.63 7.24 22.57
N TYR A 155 9.47 7.37 21.54
CA TYR A 155 10.30 6.25 21.09
C TYR A 155 11.38 5.84 22.10
N ARG A 156 11.98 6.78 22.85
CA ARG A 156 12.89 6.41 23.95
C ARG A 156 12.16 5.59 25.01
N THR A 157 10.93 5.97 25.35
CA THR A 157 10.08 5.24 26.29
C THR A 157 9.74 3.86 25.74
N ALA A 158 9.33 3.76 24.47
CA ALA A 158 9.02 2.48 23.84
C ALA A 158 10.24 1.54 23.72
N ILE A 159 11.45 2.06 23.48
CA ILE A 159 12.69 1.26 23.56
C ILE A 159 12.83 0.67 24.96
N TYR A 160 12.74 1.50 26.01
CA TYR A 160 12.85 1.07 27.40
C TYR A 160 11.80 0.01 27.76
N ASP A 161 10.53 0.26 27.47
CA ASP A 161 9.41 -0.63 27.78
C ASP A 161 9.49 -1.96 27.03
N SER A 162 10.05 -1.95 25.81
CA SER A 162 10.24 -3.17 25.01
C SER A 162 11.28 -4.13 25.59
N GLY A 163 12.16 -3.65 26.48
CA GLY A 163 13.32 -4.40 26.99
C GLY A 163 14.38 -4.71 25.93
N LYS A 164 14.30 -4.08 24.75
CA LYS A 164 15.27 -4.20 23.65
C LYS A 164 16.11 -2.93 23.55
N ASP A 165 17.24 -3.02 22.86
CA ASP A 165 18.09 -1.86 22.58
C ASP A 165 17.59 -1.01 21.39
N TYR A 166 16.55 -1.46 20.69
CA TYR A 166 16.00 -0.81 19.50
C TYR A 166 14.53 -1.17 19.23
N LEU A 167 13.87 -0.33 18.44
CA LEU A 167 12.58 -0.60 17.79
C LEU A 167 12.78 -0.93 16.32
N SER A 168 11.96 -1.83 15.77
CA SER A 168 11.95 -2.18 14.34
C SER A 168 10.70 -1.60 13.68
N PHE A 169 10.89 -0.87 12.58
CA PHE A 169 9.82 -0.40 11.72
C PHE A 169 9.98 -1.04 10.35
N TYR A 170 8.92 -1.68 9.86
CA TYR A 170 8.94 -2.34 8.57
C TYR A 170 8.21 -1.52 7.50
N SER A 171 8.78 -1.49 6.31
CA SER A 171 8.19 -0.88 5.11
C SER A 171 8.46 -1.73 3.89
N VAL A 172 7.75 -1.47 2.79
CA VAL A 172 8.01 -2.16 1.51
C VAL A 172 8.35 -1.14 0.45
N LYS A 173 9.53 -1.29 -0.17
CA LYS A 173 9.88 -0.57 -1.40
C LYS A 173 9.20 -1.25 -2.58
N CYS A 174 8.19 -0.60 -3.15
CA CYS A 174 7.34 -1.16 -4.19
C CYS A 174 8.11 -1.35 -5.51
N LEU A 175 7.96 -2.53 -6.12
CA LEU A 175 8.48 -2.85 -7.45
C LEU A 175 7.35 -2.93 -8.48
N LYS A 176 6.21 -3.53 -8.10
CA LYS A 176 5.00 -3.60 -8.92
C LYS A 176 3.77 -3.72 -8.02
N TYR A 177 2.62 -3.33 -8.56
CA TYR A 177 1.35 -3.44 -7.86
C TYR A 177 0.23 -3.90 -8.79
N GLN A 178 -0.83 -4.44 -8.18
CA GLN A 178 -2.12 -4.69 -8.82
C GLN A 178 -3.23 -4.18 -7.91
N ILE A 179 -4.01 -3.23 -8.42
CA ILE A 179 -5.20 -2.71 -7.73
C ILE A 179 -6.40 -3.53 -8.18
N VAL A 180 -7.19 -3.97 -7.21
CA VAL A 180 -8.48 -4.63 -7.43
C VAL A 180 -9.55 -3.67 -6.97
N GLU A 181 -10.20 -3.02 -7.95
CA GLU A 181 -11.31 -2.12 -7.67
C GLU A 181 -12.47 -2.91 -7.06
N GLU A 182 -12.92 -2.49 -5.89
CA GLU A 182 -14.12 -3.04 -5.30
C GLU A 182 -15.33 -2.36 -5.95
N TYR A 183 -16.16 -3.15 -6.63
CA TYR A 183 -17.37 -2.62 -7.27
C TYR A 183 -18.37 -2.17 -6.20
N ASP A 184 -18.43 -0.86 -5.96
CA ASP A 184 -19.45 -0.26 -5.10
C ASP A 184 -20.77 -0.10 -5.88
N SER A 185 -21.72 -0.99 -5.63
CA SER A 185 -23.06 -0.94 -6.21
C SER A 185 -23.89 0.29 -5.81
N ASN A 186 -23.47 1.09 -4.82
CA ASN A 186 -24.19 2.30 -4.38
C ASN A 186 -23.75 3.59 -5.09
N LYS A 187 -22.58 3.64 -5.75
CA LYS A 187 -22.10 4.85 -6.45
C LYS A 187 -22.92 5.28 -7.68
N LYS A 188 -23.93 4.50 -8.10
CA LYS A 188 -24.79 4.80 -9.25
C LYS A 188 -26.07 5.58 -8.90
N LYS A 189 -26.36 5.84 -7.63
CA LYS A 189 -27.59 6.55 -7.23
C LYS A 189 -27.49 8.08 -7.29
N ASP A 190 -26.27 8.64 -7.33
CA ASP A 190 -26.09 10.09 -7.23
C ASP A 190 -25.79 10.79 -8.57
N SER A 191 -25.87 10.06 -9.69
CA SER A 191 -25.70 10.62 -11.04
C SER A 191 -26.97 10.61 -11.89
N VAL A 192 -28.14 10.34 -11.30
CA VAL A 192 -29.45 10.55 -11.92
C VAL A 192 -30.42 11.11 -10.87
N ASN A 193 -30.32 12.42 -10.63
CA ASN A 193 -31.46 13.34 -10.50
C ASN A 193 -30.96 14.78 -10.42
#